data_AF-A0A4Y2QI12-F1
#
_entry.id   AF-A0A4Y2QI12-F1
#
_cell.length_a   1.000
_cell.length_b   1.000
_cell.length_c   1.000
_cell.angle_alpha   90.00
_cell.angle_beta   90.00
_cell.angle_gamma   90.00
#
_symmetry.space_group_name_H-M   'P 1'
#
loop_
_entity.id
_entity.type
_entity.pdbx_description
1 polymer ?
#
loop_
_entity_poly.entity_id
_entity_poly.type
_entity_poly.pdbx_seq_one_letter_code
_entity_poly.pdbx_strand_id
1 'polypeptide(L)'
;MPEVGAVQIPVYNRSYPALWFIMCESTFKLAVPKPITESMNKFNCVISHLPPEVASLVRDILMNPDATDTYTYLKTELIYKSGESSQKGDSSASIG
;
A
#
# COMPACT_ATOMS: atom_id res chain seq x y z
N MET A 1 -22.47 21.21 -7.56
CA MET A 1 -21.69 20.56 -6.48
C MET A 1 -20.23 20.68 -6.87
N PRO A 2 -19.31 21.14 -6.01
CA PRO A 2 -17.90 21.01 -6.32
C PRO A 2 -17.61 19.51 -6.44
N GLU A 3 -17.05 19.08 -7.57
CA GLU A 3 -16.58 17.70 -7.69
C GLU A 3 -15.56 17.49 -6.58
N VAL A 4 -15.88 16.60 -5.63
CA VAL A 4 -14.91 16.17 -4.63
C VAL A 4 -13.79 15.51 -5.43
N GLY A 5 -12.64 16.18 -5.52
CA GLY A 5 -11.48 15.65 -6.22
C GLY A 5 -11.10 14.33 -5.57
N ALA A 6 -11.48 13.22 -6.20
CA ALA A 6 -11.17 11.89 -5.69
C ALA A 6 -9.65 11.76 -5.57
N VAL A 7 -9.17 11.22 -4.46
CA VAL A 7 -7.74 10.96 -4.28
C VAL A 7 -7.27 10.02 -5.38
N GLN A 8 -6.34 10.49 -6.20
CA GLN A 8 -5.76 9.74 -7.30
C GLN A 8 -4.58 8.94 -6.78
N ILE A 9 -4.82 7.70 -6.36
CA ILE A 9 -3.74 6.81 -5.92
C ILE A 9 -2.97 6.33 -7.16
N PRO A 10 -1.62 6.45 -7.17
CA PRO A 10 -0.82 5.97 -8.28
C PRO A 10 -0.92 4.45 -8.42
N VAL A 11 -0.68 3.93 -9.62
CA VAL A 11 -0.57 2.48 -9.86
C VAL A 11 0.53 1.90 -8.97
N TYR A 12 0.25 0.75 -8.35
CA TYR A 12 1.19 0.08 -7.46
C TYR A 12 2.50 -0.28 -8.16
N ASN A 13 3.62 0.13 -7.56
CA ASN A 13 4.96 -0.17 -8.05
C ASN A 13 5.59 -1.30 -7.22
N ARG A 14 5.50 -2.53 -7.74
CA ARG A 14 6.02 -3.74 -7.08
C ARG A 14 7.54 -3.71 -6.85
N SER A 15 8.29 -3.07 -7.74
CA SER A 15 9.75 -2.98 -7.61
C SER A 15 10.17 -1.99 -6.51
N TYR A 16 9.34 -0.99 -6.22
CA TYR A 16 9.64 0.07 -5.26
C TYR A 16 8.44 0.40 -4.36
N PRO A 17 8.00 -0.52 -3.48
CA PRO A 17 6.83 -0.33 -2.63
C PRO A 17 6.98 0.88 -1.70
N ALA A 18 8.18 1.12 -1.17
CA ALA A 18 8.45 2.29 -0.32
C ALA A 18 8.27 3.61 -1.06
N LEU A 19 8.74 3.71 -2.31
CA LEU A 19 8.54 4.89 -3.16
C LEU A 19 7.05 5.09 -3.47
N TRP A 20 6.32 4.01 -3.76
CA TRP A 20 4.89 4.07 -4.01
C TRP A 20 4.13 4.66 -2.82
N PHE A 21 4.43 4.25 -1.58
CA PHE A 21 3.81 4.84 -0.39
C PHE A 21 4.13 6.34 -0.22
N ILE A 22 5.33 6.81 -0.57
CA ILE A 22 5.68 8.24 -0.56
C ILE A 22 4.80 9.02 -1.55
N MET A 23 4.54 8.45 -2.72
CA MET A 23 3.65 9.05 -3.71
C MET A 23 2.21 9.10 -3.19
N CYS A 24 1.68 8.01 -2.62
CA CYS A 24 0.37 7.98 -1.97
C CYS A 24 0.24 9.06 -0.89
N GLU A 25 1.24 9.20 -0.01
CA GLU A 25 1.26 10.23 1.04
C GLU A 25 1.24 11.66 0.51
N SER A 26 1.82 11.89 -0.67
CA SER A 26 1.75 13.18 -1.35
C SER A 26 0.34 13.46 -1.85
N THR A 27 -0.35 12.45 -2.39
CA THR A 27 -1.75 12.59 -2.83
C THR A 27 -2.71 12.83 -1.66
N PHE A 28 -2.48 12.18 -0.50
CA PHE A 28 -3.27 12.41 0.72
C PHE A 28 -3.16 13.84 1.23
N LYS A 29 -1.96 14.44 1.16
CA LYS A 29 -1.73 15.84 1.55
C LYS A 29 -2.43 16.84 0.62
N LEU A 30 -2.56 16.49 -0.66
CA LEU A 30 -3.17 17.31 -1.69
C LEU A 30 -4.66 17.04 -1.90
N ALA A 31 -5.26 16.13 -1.12
CA ALA A 31 -6.66 15.77 -1.24
C ALA A 31 -7.59 16.99 -1.01
N VAL A 32 -8.67 17.05 -1.78
CA VAL A 32 -9.64 18.16 -1.79
C VAL A 32 -11.01 17.60 -1.38
N PRO A 33 -11.78 18.27 -0.50
CA PRO A 33 -11.59 19.63 0.02
C PRO A 33 -10.60 19.75 1.20
N LYS A 34 -10.15 18.63 1.78
CA LYS A 34 -9.19 18.62 2.88
C LYS A 34 -8.23 17.43 2.76
N PRO A 35 -7.01 17.53 3.33
CA PRO A 35 -6.08 16.42 3.38
C PRO A 35 -6.65 15.18 4.08
N ILE A 36 -6.23 13.99 3.63
CA ILE A 36 -6.51 12.74 4.34
C ILE A 36 -5.46 12.54 5.43
N THR A 37 -5.88 12.69 6.69
CA THR A 37 -5.00 12.58 7.86
C THR A 37 -5.24 11.29 8.66
N GLU A 38 -6.50 10.85 8.75
CA GLU A 38 -6.93 9.67 9.51
C GLU A 38 -6.31 8.39 8.97
N SER A 39 -5.70 7.59 9.87
CA SER A 39 -4.99 6.35 9.52
C SER A 39 -5.89 5.36 8.77
N MET A 40 -7.12 5.15 9.25
CA MET A 40 -8.09 4.25 8.61
C MET A 40 -8.48 4.69 7.19
N ASN A 41 -8.61 6.00 6.93
CA ASN A 41 -8.93 6.49 5.58
C ASN A 41 -7.77 6.26 4.61
N LYS A 42 -6.52 6.51 5.06
CA LYS A 42 -5.33 6.20 4.24
C LYS A 42 -5.23 4.70 3.95
N PHE A 43 -5.50 3.87 4.95
CA PHE A 43 -5.57 2.42 4.81
C PHE A 43 -6.58 2.02 3.73
N ASN A 44 -7.83 2.49 3.82
CA ASN A 44 -8.88 2.21 2.83
C ASN A 44 -8.51 2.65 1.41
N CYS A 45 -7.89 3.82 1.26
CA CYS A 45 -7.40 4.28 -0.05
C CYS A 45 -6.30 3.37 -0.61
N VAL A 46 -5.36 2.91 0.21
CA VAL A 46 -4.27 2.04 -0.24
C VAL A 46 -4.80 0.67 -0.65
N ILE A 47 -5.59 0.01 0.21
CA ILE A 47 -5.99 -1.38 -0.02
C ILE A 47 -6.88 -1.55 -1.25
N SER A 48 -7.66 -0.52 -1.60
CA SER A 48 -8.51 -0.51 -2.80
C SER A 48 -7.71 -0.44 -4.11
N HIS A 49 -6.42 -0.10 -4.03
CA HIS A 49 -5.53 0.03 -5.20
C HIS A 49 -4.41 -1.02 -5.23
N LEU A 50 -4.42 -1.97 -4.30
CA LEU A 50 -3.48 -3.09 -4.33
C LEU A 50 -3.91 -4.14 -5.37
N PRO A 51 -3.00 -4.63 -6.21
CA PRO A 51 -3.23 -5.83 -7.00
C PRO A 51 -3.59 -7.02 -6.10
N PRO A 52 -4.47 -7.96 -6.53
CA PRO A 52 -4.89 -9.09 -5.70
C PRO A 52 -3.74 -9.93 -5.14
N GLU A 53 -2.70 -10.13 -5.92
CA GLU A 53 -1.52 -10.90 -5.52
C GLU A 53 -0.65 -10.17 -4.49
N VAL A 54 -0.70 -8.84 -4.45
CA VAL A 54 -0.02 -7.99 -3.47
C VAL A 54 -0.84 -7.92 -2.18
N ALA A 55 -2.16 -7.72 -2.30
CA ALA A 55 -3.09 -7.77 -1.17
C ALA A 55 -3.00 -9.11 -0.42
N SER A 56 -2.76 -10.21 -1.15
CA SER A 56 -2.58 -11.54 -0.57
C SER A 56 -1.37 -11.65 0.38
N LEU A 57 -0.32 -10.84 0.19
CA LEU A 57 0.86 -10.83 1.07
C LEU A 57 0.53 -10.33 2.49
N VAL A 58 -0.48 -9.48 2.62
CA VAL A 58 -0.88 -8.81 3.87
C VAL A 58 -2.33 -9.17 4.25
N ARG A 59 -2.81 -10.33 3.79
CA ARG A 59 -4.20 -10.77 3.97
C ARG A 59 -4.63 -10.80 5.44
N ASP A 60 -3.75 -11.22 6.33
CA ASP A 60 -3.96 -11.25 7.78
C ASP A 60 -4.29 -9.85 8.31
N ILE A 61 -3.57 -8.83 7.87
CA ILE A 61 -3.80 -7.42 8.22
C ILE A 61 -5.14 -6.93 7.66
N LEU A 62 -5.47 -7.31 6.43
CA LEU A 62 -6.74 -6.90 5.79
C LEU A 62 -7.96 -7.53 6.46
N MET A 63 -7.85 -8.77 6.93
CA MET A 63 -8.93 -9.51 7.57
C MET A 63 -9.12 -9.13 9.04
N ASN A 64 -8.07 -8.64 9.69
CA ASN A 64 -8.10 -8.18 11.07
C ASN A 64 -7.29 -6.89 11.24
N PRO A 65 -7.80 -5.74 10.77
CA PRO A 65 -7.09 -4.47 10.87
C PRO A 65 -7.05 -3.98 12.32
N ASP A 66 -5.86 -3.88 12.90
CA ASP A 66 -5.68 -3.24 14.21
C ASP A 66 -6.08 -1.76 14.16
N ALA A 67 -6.70 -1.25 15.22
CA ALA A 67 -7.34 0.08 15.20
C ALA A 67 -6.36 1.26 15.39
N THR A 68 -5.24 1.03 16.07
CA THR A 68 -4.33 2.11 16.48
C THR A 68 -3.13 2.16 15.54
N ASP A 69 -3.32 2.82 14.39
CA ASP A 69 -2.33 3.05 13.32
C ASP A 69 -2.21 1.97 12.22
N THR A 70 -3.37 1.50 11.77
CA THR A 70 -3.53 0.50 10.70
C THR A 70 -2.72 0.80 9.44
N TYR A 71 -2.64 2.08 9.02
CA TYR A 71 -1.90 2.47 7.81
C TYR A 71 -0.38 2.26 7.96
N THR A 72 0.20 2.70 9.07
CA THR A 72 1.65 2.54 9.31
C THR A 72 2.03 1.07 9.43
N TYR A 73 1.20 0.27 10.09
CA TYR A 73 1.40 -1.16 10.20
C TYR A 73 1.35 -1.84 8.82
N LEU A 74 0.29 -1.57 8.03
CA LEU A 74 0.18 -2.05 6.65
C LEU A 74 1.38 -1.67 5.80
N LYS A 75 1.81 -0.40 5.85
CA LYS A 75 2.97 0.10 5.09
C LYS A 75 4.23 -0.67 5.41
N THR A 76 4.51 -0.87 6.71
CA THR A 76 5.70 -1.56 7.19
C THR A 76 5.72 -3.00 6.71
N GLU A 77 4.65 -3.74 6.95
CA GLU A 77 4.54 -5.15 6.58
C GLU A 77 4.55 -5.36 5.06
N LEU A 78 3.85 -4.51 4.30
CA LEU A 78 3.81 -4.64 2.84
C LEU A 78 5.18 -4.41 2.22
N ILE A 79 5.94 -3.40 2.69
CA ILE A 79 7.31 -3.15 2.21
C ILE A 79 8.22 -4.34 2.54
N TYR A 80 8.15 -4.85 3.77
CA TYR A 80 8.95 -5.99 4.22
C TYR A 80 8.67 -7.25 3.39
N LYS A 81 7.40 -7.67 3.30
CA LYS A 81 7.01 -8.91 2.60
C LYS A 81 7.23 -8.81 1.08
N SER A 82 7.16 -7.62 0.49
CA SER A 82 7.48 -7.41 -0.93
C SER A 82 8.98 -7.61 -1.22
N GLY A 83 9.85 -7.24 -0.28
CA GLY A 83 11.29 -7.49 -0.35
C GLY A 83 11.63 -8.98 -0.22
N GLU A 84 11.05 -9.66 0.77
CA GLU A 84 11.25 -11.12 0.95
C GLU A 84 10.76 -11.93 -0.26
N SER A 85 9.63 -11.54 -0.87
CA SER A 85 9.11 -12.20 -2.06
C SER A 85 10.05 -12.08 -3.26
N SER A 86 10.86 -11.01 -3.33
CA SER A 86 11.82 -10.82 -4.41
C SER A 86 13.04 -11.74 -4.24
N GLN A 87 13.50 -11.97 -3.00
CA GLN A 87 14.62 -12.88 -2.72
C GLN A 87 14.29 -14.36 -2.92
N LYS A 88 13.01 -14.76 -2.83
CA LYS A 88 12.59 -16.15 -3.09
C LYS A 88 12.55 -16.53 -4.58
N GLY A 89 12.66 -15.56 -5.49
CA GLY A 89 12.62 -15.79 -6.95
C GLY A 89 13.96 -16.20 -7.58
N ASP A 90 15.09 -15.92 -6.93
CA ASP A 90 16.43 -16.03 -7.55
C ASP A 90 17.17 -17.35 -7.25
N SER A 91 16.60 -18.23 -6.42
CA SER A 91 17.29 -19.48 -6.00
C SER A 91 16.98 -20.71 -6.87
N SER A 92 16.41 -20.56 -8.06
CA SER A 92 16.07 -21.69 -8.96
C SER A 92 16.64 -21.50 -10.37
N ALA A 93 17.92 -21.20 -10.49
CA ALA A 93 18.65 -21.29 -11.77
C ALA A 93 20.12 -21.68 -11.52
N SER A 94 20.36 -22.86 -10.96
CA SER A 94 21.67 -23.51 -10.98
C SER A 94 21.53 -25.00 -10.67
N ILE A 95 20.86 -25.76 -11.55
CA ILE A 95 21.14 -27.19 -11.72
C ILE A 95 20.85 -27.55 -13.19
N GLY A 96 21.89 -27.88 -13.95
CA GLY A 96 21.80 -28.34 -15.34
C GLY A 96 22.91 -27.79 -16.22
#